data_AF-A0A6S7J4Y0-F1
#
_entry.id   AF-A0A6S7J4Y0-F1
#
_cell.length_a   1.000
_cell.length_b   1.000
_cell.length_c   1.000
_cell.angle_alpha   90.00
_cell.angle_beta   90.00
_cell.angle_gamma   90.00
#
_symmetry.space_group_name_H-M   'P 1'
#
loop_
_entity.id
_entity.type
_entity.pdbx_description
1 polymer ?
#
loop_
_entity_poly.entity_id
_entity_poly.type
_entity_poly.pdbx_seq_one_letter_code
_entity_poly.pdbx_strand_id
1 'polypeptide(L)'
;MPDTALENRITSQWGEIGFQGKNPETDFRGMGILGLENLLYFAKNRNDVARKVLSESHHPTYWYSFAIVGINLTALSWELLKSGIYKPHFYNIATQKPTLDDFHKVYCCLFREFSSFWLEQKPASVMEFNRIREEFRENIICTLQNPAAVLAVDDPCAKTDIGSTSVQSFTSQDFD
;
A
#
# COMPACT_ATOMS: atom_id res chain seq x y z
N MET A 1 -12.99 13.02 9.71
CA MET A 1 -12.50 11.99 10.66
C MET A 1 -13.47 10.81 10.61
N PRO A 2 -13.08 9.58 11.04
CA PRO A 2 -13.88 8.36 10.81
C PRO A 2 -15.32 8.38 11.34
N ASP A 3 -15.63 9.28 12.29
CA ASP A 3 -16.98 9.43 12.87
C ASP A 3 -17.75 10.65 12.33
N THR A 4 -17.19 11.36 11.35
CA THR A 4 -17.85 12.48 10.68
C THR A 4 -18.63 11.95 9.48
N ALA A 5 -19.95 12.09 9.51
CA ALA A 5 -20.79 11.72 8.37
C ALA A 5 -20.41 12.55 7.13
N LEU A 6 -20.35 11.89 5.98
CA LEU A 6 -20.15 12.56 4.70
C LEU A 6 -21.39 13.41 4.38
N GLU A 7 -21.21 14.71 4.20
CA GLU A 7 -22.30 15.65 3.92
C GLU A 7 -22.92 15.38 2.54
N ASN A 8 -22.06 15.18 1.53
CA ASN A 8 -22.45 14.98 0.13
C ASN A 8 -21.34 14.24 -0.62
N ARG A 9 -21.67 13.67 -1.80
CA ARG A 9 -20.67 13.05 -2.68
C ARG A 9 -19.56 14.03 -3.09
N ILE A 10 -19.91 15.29 -3.35
CA ILE A 10 -18.95 16.35 -3.72
C ILE A 10 -18.79 17.27 -2.51
N THR A 11 -17.67 17.16 -1.80
CA THR A 11 -17.40 17.90 -0.56
C THR A 11 -15.89 17.99 -0.29
N SER A 12 -15.46 18.98 0.49
CA SER A 12 -14.06 19.09 0.91
C SER A 12 -13.61 18.03 1.92
N GLN A 13 -14.55 17.30 2.54
CA GLN A 13 -14.22 16.24 3.51
C GLN A 13 -13.32 15.14 2.93
N TRP A 14 -13.36 14.92 1.61
CA TRP A 14 -12.49 13.95 0.93
C TRP A 14 -11.00 14.28 1.06
N GLY A 15 -10.66 15.57 1.24
CA GLY A 15 -9.29 16.00 1.50
C GLY A 15 -8.71 15.43 2.80
N GLU A 16 -9.55 15.13 3.79
CA GLU A 16 -9.12 14.52 5.06
C GLU A 16 -8.65 13.07 4.91
N ILE A 17 -9.05 12.39 3.84
CA ILE A 17 -8.59 11.04 3.48
C ILE A 17 -7.51 11.14 2.38
N GLY A 18 -7.13 12.35 1.98
CA GLY A 18 -6.08 12.60 1.00
C GLY A 18 -6.50 12.43 -0.45
N PHE A 19 -7.78 12.61 -0.80
CA PHE A 19 -8.21 12.81 -2.20
C PHE A 19 -7.94 14.25 -2.66
N GLN A 20 -7.91 14.49 -3.99
CA GLN A 20 -7.71 15.84 -4.52
C GLN A 20 -9.05 16.51 -4.84
N GLY A 21 -9.17 17.77 -4.40
CA GLY A 21 -10.38 18.56 -4.64
C GLY A 21 -11.60 18.02 -3.89
N LYS A 22 -12.79 18.32 -4.42
CA LYS A 22 -14.07 17.95 -3.78
C LYS A 22 -14.72 16.69 -4.36
N ASN A 23 -14.30 16.25 -5.55
CA ASN A 23 -14.91 15.13 -6.25
C ASN A 23 -13.89 13.99 -6.38
N PRO A 24 -13.94 12.95 -5.53
CA PRO A 24 -12.96 11.87 -5.53
C PRO A 24 -12.98 11.04 -6.82
N GLU A 25 -14.08 11.10 -7.59
CA GLU A 25 -14.20 10.43 -8.89
C GLU A 25 -13.06 10.82 -9.85
N THR A 26 -12.57 12.06 -9.78
CA THR A 26 -11.50 12.52 -10.67
C THR A 26 -10.14 11.92 -10.38
N ASP A 27 -9.92 11.41 -9.16
CA ASP A 27 -8.66 10.78 -8.76
C ASP A 27 -8.55 9.34 -9.28
N PHE A 28 -9.69 8.68 -9.51
CA PHE A 28 -9.75 7.32 -10.02
C PHE A 28 -9.61 7.22 -11.54
N ARG A 29 -9.29 8.31 -12.26
CA ARG A 29 -9.15 8.26 -13.74
C ARG A 29 -8.14 7.24 -14.25
N GLY A 30 -7.08 6.97 -13.47
CA GLY A 30 -6.06 5.98 -13.83
C GLY A 30 -6.47 4.54 -13.53
N MET A 31 -6.61 4.22 -12.24
CA MET A 31 -6.87 2.85 -11.76
C MET A 31 -8.35 2.47 -11.66
N GLY A 32 -9.26 3.42 -11.87
CA GLY A 32 -10.70 3.20 -11.91
C GLY A 32 -11.22 2.46 -10.69
N ILE A 33 -12.11 1.51 -10.96
CA ILE A 33 -12.76 0.66 -9.95
C ILE A 33 -11.74 -0.15 -9.16
N LEU A 34 -10.64 -0.62 -9.77
CA LEU A 34 -9.62 -1.39 -9.05
C LEU A 34 -8.97 -0.57 -7.93
N GLY A 35 -8.66 0.71 -8.21
CA GLY A 35 -8.13 1.62 -7.18
C GLY A 35 -9.11 1.85 -6.03
N LEU A 36 -10.40 1.95 -6.35
CA LEU A 36 -11.46 2.08 -5.35
C LEU A 36 -11.61 0.80 -4.52
N GLU A 37 -11.66 -0.36 -5.17
CA GLU A 37 -11.78 -1.67 -4.52
C GLU A 37 -10.60 -1.95 -3.59
N ASN A 38 -9.38 -1.62 -4.01
CA ASN A 38 -8.18 -1.74 -3.18
C ASN A 38 -8.25 -0.87 -1.92
N LEU A 39 -8.58 0.42 -2.05
CA LEU A 39 -8.73 1.32 -0.90
C LEU A 39 -9.83 0.83 0.05
N LEU A 40 -10.96 0.39 -0.51
CA LEU A 40 -12.09 -0.10 0.27
C LEU A 40 -11.76 -1.42 0.98
N TYR A 41 -11.08 -2.33 0.31
CA TYR A 41 -10.61 -3.58 0.87
C TYR A 41 -9.64 -3.32 2.02
N PHE A 42 -8.66 -2.44 1.82
CA PHE A 42 -7.69 -2.11 2.87
C PHE A 42 -8.40 -1.55 4.11
N ALA A 43 -9.31 -0.59 3.91
CA ALA A 43 -10.08 0.00 5.00
C ALA A 43 -11.01 -1.00 5.73
N LYS A 44 -11.62 -1.96 5.02
CA LYS A 44 -12.57 -2.92 5.61
C LYS A 44 -11.90 -4.13 6.23
N ASN A 45 -10.90 -4.70 5.56
CA ASN A 45 -10.31 -6.00 5.89
C ASN A 45 -9.06 -5.86 6.76
N ARG A 46 -8.36 -4.73 6.70
CA ARG A 46 -7.15 -4.43 7.49
C ARG A 46 -7.31 -3.08 8.19
N ASN A 47 -8.44 -2.88 8.85
CA ASN A 47 -8.87 -1.59 9.37
C ASN A 47 -7.87 -0.94 10.34
N ASP A 48 -7.26 -1.74 11.20
CA ASP A 48 -6.21 -1.34 12.15
C ASP A 48 -4.98 -0.79 11.43
N VAL A 49 -4.49 -1.53 10.42
CA VAL A 49 -3.35 -1.12 9.59
C VAL A 49 -3.70 0.10 8.76
N ALA A 50 -4.88 0.14 8.14
CA ALA A 50 -5.35 1.29 7.35
C ALA A 50 -5.46 2.57 8.19
N ARG A 51 -5.96 2.47 9.43
CA ARG A 51 -6.00 3.60 10.38
C ARG A 51 -4.60 4.06 10.77
N LYS A 52 -3.67 3.14 11.01
CA LYS A 52 -2.25 3.46 11.28
C LYS A 52 -1.63 4.22 10.10
N VAL A 53 -1.75 3.68 8.89
CA VAL A 53 -1.22 4.30 7.66
C VAL A 53 -1.89 5.66 7.39
N LEU A 54 -3.18 5.81 7.65
CA LEU A 54 -3.87 7.09 7.56
C LEU A 54 -3.36 8.10 8.60
N SER A 55 -3.06 7.65 9.82
CA SER A 55 -2.46 8.53 10.83
C SER A 55 -1.04 8.95 10.43
N GLU A 56 -0.25 8.04 9.89
CA GLU A 56 1.11 8.29 9.40
C GLU A 56 1.13 9.25 8.22
N SER A 57 0.15 9.16 7.31
CA SER A 57 0.04 10.07 6.17
C SER A 57 -0.21 11.53 6.59
N HIS A 58 -0.71 11.77 7.80
CA HIS A 58 -0.90 13.10 8.38
C HIS A 58 0.30 13.59 9.21
N HIS A 59 1.47 12.94 9.11
CA HIS A 59 2.67 13.34 9.84
C HIS A 59 2.99 14.84 9.63
N PRO A 60 3.26 15.63 10.69
CA PRO A 60 3.35 17.09 10.60
C PRO A 60 4.40 17.61 9.60
N THR A 61 5.45 16.83 9.36
CA THR A 61 6.55 17.19 8.45
C THR A 61 6.61 16.32 7.20
N TYR A 62 6.21 15.05 7.31
CA TYR A 62 6.43 14.02 6.29
C TYR A 62 5.10 13.52 5.74
N TRP A 63 4.08 14.38 5.73
CA TRP A 63 2.75 14.01 5.27
C TRP A 63 2.77 13.59 3.81
N TYR A 64 1.77 12.79 3.43
CA TYR A 64 1.46 12.47 2.05
C TYR A 64 -0.06 12.27 1.91
N SER A 65 -0.56 12.37 0.67
CA SER A 65 -1.98 12.18 0.38
C SER A 65 -2.34 10.68 0.40
N PHE A 66 -2.95 10.20 1.49
CA PHE A 66 -3.30 8.78 1.66
C PHE A 66 -4.03 8.18 0.44
N ALA A 67 -5.15 8.77 0.00
CA ALA A 67 -5.90 8.21 -1.12
C ALA A 67 -5.12 8.26 -2.45
N ILE A 68 -4.44 9.37 -2.76
CA ILE A 68 -3.63 9.49 -3.99
C ILE A 68 -2.49 8.47 -4.01
N VAL A 69 -1.77 8.32 -2.89
CA VAL A 69 -0.71 7.31 -2.76
C VAL A 69 -1.30 5.91 -2.89
N GLY A 70 -2.42 5.61 -2.23
CA GLY A 70 -3.09 4.32 -2.34
C GLY A 70 -3.54 3.98 -3.77
N ILE A 71 -3.99 4.97 -4.55
CA ILE A 71 -4.31 4.78 -5.98
C ILE A 71 -3.04 4.56 -6.80
N ASN A 72 -1.96 5.30 -6.53
CA ASN A 72 -0.67 5.09 -7.21
C ASN A 72 -0.09 3.70 -6.92
N LEU A 73 -0.18 3.22 -5.69
CA LEU A 73 0.27 1.88 -5.31
C LEU A 73 -0.59 0.77 -5.93
N THR A 74 -1.86 1.04 -6.24
CA THR A 74 -2.65 0.13 -7.08
C THR A 74 -2.04 0.01 -8.47
N ALA A 75 -1.59 1.13 -9.06
CA ALA A 75 -0.92 1.11 -10.36
C ALA A 75 0.42 0.36 -10.31
N LEU A 76 1.21 0.56 -9.25
CA LEU A 76 2.44 -0.20 -9.01
C LEU A 76 2.14 -1.71 -8.93
N SER A 77 1.19 -2.10 -8.09
CA SER A 77 0.83 -3.50 -7.91
C SER A 77 0.35 -4.15 -9.20
N TRP A 78 -0.47 -3.43 -9.98
CA TRP A 78 -0.90 -3.87 -11.31
C TRP A 78 0.27 -4.04 -12.30
N GLU A 79 1.23 -3.11 -12.29
CA GLU A 79 2.44 -3.20 -13.13
C GLU A 79 3.28 -4.44 -12.77
N LEU A 80 3.51 -4.70 -11.49
CA LEU A 80 4.24 -5.86 -10.99
C LEU A 80 3.53 -7.18 -11.31
N LEU A 81 2.19 -7.18 -11.26
CA LEU A 81 1.39 -8.33 -11.70
C LEU A 81 1.55 -8.58 -13.21
N LYS A 82 1.36 -7.54 -14.03
CA LYS A 82 1.38 -7.64 -15.50
C LYS A 82 2.75 -8.00 -16.06
N SER A 83 3.82 -7.48 -15.44
CA SER A 83 5.22 -7.82 -15.78
C SER A 83 5.60 -9.24 -15.32
N GLY A 84 4.79 -9.87 -14.48
CA GLY A 84 5.01 -11.23 -13.98
C GLY A 84 5.93 -11.31 -12.78
N ILE A 85 6.38 -10.18 -12.22
CA ILE A 85 7.21 -10.12 -11.02
C ILE A 85 6.50 -10.75 -9.82
N TYR A 86 5.16 -10.63 -9.73
CA TYR A 86 4.40 -11.31 -8.68
C TYR A 86 4.20 -12.82 -8.87
N LYS A 87 4.56 -13.40 -10.02
CA LYS A 87 4.27 -14.82 -10.27
C LYS A 87 4.86 -15.74 -9.20
N PRO A 88 6.16 -15.67 -8.85
CA PRO A 88 6.73 -16.55 -7.84
C PRO A 88 6.00 -16.41 -6.50
N HIS A 89 5.77 -15.16 -6.08
CA HIS A 89 5.04 -14.87 -4.85
C HIS A 89 3.65 -15.53 -4.82
N PHE A 90 2.82 -15.29 -5.84
CA PHE A 90 1.48 -15.88 -5.90
C PHE A 90 1.49 -17.41 -5.97
N TYR A 91 2.48 -18.03 -6.62
CA TYR A 91 2.62 -19.50 -6.61
C TYR A 91 2.97 -20.06 -5.23
N ASN A 92 3.67 -19.29 -4.39
CA ASN A 92 4.05 -19.74 -3.05
C ASN A 92 2.95 -19.54 -2.02
N ILE A 93 2.18 -18.44 -2.12
CA ILE A 93 1.17 -18.11 -1.12
C ILE A 93 -0.20 -18.72 -1.42
N ALA A 94 -0.52 -18.93 -2.70
CA ALA A 94 -1.83 -19.43 -3.08
C ALA A 94 -1.82 -20.96 -3.06
N THR A 95 -2.63 -21.56 -2.18
CA THR A 95 -2.88 -23.01 -2.16
C THR A 95 -3.69 -23.47 -3.38
N GLN A 96 -4.33 -22.51 -4.08
CA GLN A 96 -5.12 -22.68 -5.29
C GLN A 96 -4.72 -21.63 -6.32
N LYS A 97 -5.49 -21.51 -7.41
CA LYS A 97 -5.26 -20.46 -8.41
C LYS A 97 -5.39 -19.07 -7.75
N PRO A 98 -4.42 -18.15 -7.94
CA PRO A 98 -4.48 -16.80 -7.38
C PRO A 98 -5.76 -16.06 -7.80
N THR A 99 -6.34 -15.34 -6.85
CA THR A 99 -7.61 -14.63 -6.98
C THR A 99 -7.42 -13.11 -6.85
N LEU A 100 -8.49 -12.34 -7.09
CA LEU A 100 -8.48 -10.90 -6.84
C LEU A 100 -8.31 -10.56 -5.35
N ASP A 101 -8.79 -11.42 -4.44
CA ASP A 101 -8.59 -11.26 -3.00
C ASP A 101 -7.10 -11.34 -2.62
N ASP A 102 -6.34 -12.23 -3.26
CA ASP A 102 -4.89 -12.33 -3.08
C ASP A 102 -4.18 -11.05 -3.56
N PHE A 103 -4.64 -10.47 -4.66
CA PHE A 103 -4.14 -9.18 -5.15
C PHE A 103 -4.42 -8.06 -4.14
N HIS A 104 -5.62 -7.99 -3.56
CA HIS A 104 -5.95 -7.01 -2.53
C HIS A 104 -5.08 -7.17 -1.26
N LYS A 105 -4.79 -8.41 -0.86
CA LYS A 105 -3.88 -8.68 0.27
C LYS A 105 -2.46 -8.18 0.02
N VAL A 106 -1.92 -8.44 -1.17
CA VAL A 106 -0.60 -7.91 -1.59
C VAL A 106 -0.61 -6.39 -1.64
N TYR A 107 -1.69 -5.78 -2.14
CA TYR A 107 -1.87 -4.32 -2.13
C TYR A 107 -1.82 -3.75 -0.70
N CYS A 108 -2.52 -4.38 0.26
CA CYS A 108 -2.48 -3.95 1.67
C CYS A 108 -1.05 -4.00 2.24
N CYS A 109 -0.29 -5.05 1.90
CA CYS A 109 1.11 -5.18 2.29
C CYS A 109 1.95 -4.05 1.71
N LEU A 110 1.84 -3.80 0.40
CA LEU A 110 2.56 -2.72 -0.26
C LEU A 110 2.27 -1.36 0.37
N PHE A 111 1.01 -1.07 0.71
CA PHE A 111 0.66 0.23 1.28
C PHE A 111 1.22 0.38 2.70
N ARG A 112 1.19 -0.67 3.52
CA ARG A 112 1.87 -0.67 4.82
C ARG A 112 3.37 -0.42 4.67
N GLU A 113 4.04 -1.19 3.81
CA GLU A 113 5.49 -1.07 3.61
C GLU A 113 5.88 0.30 3.05
N PHE A 114 5.11 0.83 2.10
CA PHE A 114 5.36 2.16 1.57
C PHE A 114 5.24 3.24 2.64
N SER A 115 4.26 3.15 3.55
CA SER A 115 4.09 4.10 4.65
C SER A 115 5.33 4.16 5.55
N SER A 116 5.81 2.98 5.99
CA SER A 116 7.01 2.86 6.80
C SER A 116 8.24 3.41 6.05
N PHE A 117 8.43 2.97 4.80
CA PHE A 117 9.54 3.39 3.96
C PHE A 117 9.55 4.91 3.74
N TRP A 118 8.39 5.51 3.45
CA TRP A 118 8.24 6.95 3.26
C TRP A 118 8.70 7.74 4.50
N LEU A 119 8.32 7.31 5.69
CA LEU A 119 8.72 7.96 6.94
C LEU A 119 10.21 7.79 7.22
N GLU A 120 10.79 6.65 6.88
CA GLU A 120 12.23 6.38 7.00
C GLU A 120 13.07 7.28 6.08
N GLN A 121 12.57 7.57 4.87
CA GLN A 121 13.22 8.49 3.93
C GLN A 121 13.28 9.94 4.43
N LYS A 122 12.41 10.33 5.39
CA LYS A 122 12.30 11.69 5.94
C LYS A 122 12.29 12.78 4.84
N PRO A 123 11.37 12.68 3.86
CA PRO A 123 11.34 13.60 2.72
C PRO A 123 11.22 15.06 3.16
N ALA A 124 11.89 15.95 2.46
CA ALA A 124 11.78 17.39 2.67
C ALA A 124 10.39 17.91 2.27
N SER A 125 9.74 17.26 1.28
CA SER A 125 8.35 17.55 0.91
C SER A 125 7.73 16.43 0.08
N VAL A 126 6.41 16.49 -0.11
CA VAL A 126 5.65 15.62 -1.02
C VAL A 126 6.15 15.65 -2.48
N MET A 127 6.92 16.66 -2.88
CA MET A 127 7.50 16.73 -4.23
C MET A 127 8.50 15.60 -4.52
N GLU A 128 9.04 14.96 -3.47
CA GLU A 128 9.93 13.81 -3.59
C GLU A 128 9.20 12.49 -3.84
N PHE A 129 7.85 12.52 -3.91
CA PHE A 129 7.02 11.34 -4.08
C PHE A 129 7.50 10.42 -5.21
N ASN A 130 7.74 10.95 -6.41
CA ASN A 130 8.12 10.11 -7.54
C ASN A 130 9.48 9.43 -7.33
N ARG A 131 10.47 10.14 -6.77
CA ARG A 131 11.80 9.58 -6.48
C ARG A 131 11.69 8.43 -5.48
N ILE A 132 11.07 8.69 -4.33
CA ILE A 132 10.92 7.71 -3.25
C ILE A 132 10.06 6.52 -3.69
N ARG A 133 9.02 6.76 -4.50
CA ARG A 133 8.17 5.69 -5.05
C ARG A 133 8.96 4.78 -6.00
N GLU A 134 9.85 5.32 -6.82
CA GLU A 134 10.71 4.50 -7.68
C GLU A 134 11.73 3.69 -6.86
N GLU A 135 12.37 4.29 -5.86
CA GLU A 135 13.27 3.56 -4.94
C GLU A 135 12.53 2.43 -4.22
N PHE A 136 11.31 2.71 -3.73
CA PHE A 136 10.45 1.68 -3.14
C PHE A 136 10.13 0.56 -4.13
N ARG A 137 9.78 0.90 -5.38
CA ARG A 137 9.51 -0.08 -6.44
C ARG A 137 10.73 -0.98 -6.69
N GLU A 138 11.92 -0.41 -6.78
CA GLU A 138 13.16 -1.16 -6.98
C GLU A 138 13.42 -2.13 -5.81
N ASN A 139 13.23 -1.67 -4.57
CA ASN A 139 13.35 -2.51 -3.37
C ASN A 139 12.36 -3.68 -3.37
N ILE A 140 11.11 -3.44 -3.77
CA ILE A 140 10.09 -4.49 -3.89
C ILE A 140 10.46 -5.50 -4.98
N ILE A 141 10.94 -5.04 -6.14
CA ILE A 141 11.37 -5.93 -7.23
C ILE A 141 12.54 -6.80 -6.76
N CYS A 142 13.58 -6.22 -6.16
CA CYS A 142 14.72 -6.95 -5.62
C CYS A 142 14.30 -7.98 -4.57
N THR A 143 13.38 -7.61 -3.68
CA THR A 143 12.83 -8.55 -2.67
C THR A 143 12.14 -9.74 -3.34
N LEU A 144 11.32 -9.49 -4.35
CA LEU A 144 10.56 -10.52 -5.07
C LEU A 144 11.41 -11.38 -6.02
N GLN A 145 12.67 -11.02 -6.28
CA GLN A 145 13.61 -11.90 -6.98
C GLN A 145 13.96 -13.13 -6.15
N ASN A 146 13.91 -13.03 -4.82
CA ASN A 146 14.04 -14.20 -3.96
C ASN A 146 12.74 -15.04 -4.07
N PRO A 147 12.80 -16.27 -4.60
CA PRO A 147 11.62 -17.11 -4.73
C PRO A 147 10.99 -17.51 -3.40
N ALA A 148 11.62 -17.28 -2.25
CA ALA A 148 11.04 -17.50 -0.93
C ALA A 148 10.37 -16.24 -0.35
N ALA A 149 10.46 -15.08 -1.02
CA ALA A 149 9.90 -13.84 -0.51
C ALA A 149 8.37 -13.85 -0.49
N VAL A 150 7.82 -13.45 0.65
CA VAL A 150 6.38 -13.38 0.88
C VAL A 150 6.03 -11.96 1.33
N LEU A 151 5.30 -11.22 0.49
CA LEU A 151 4.61 -9.99 0.87
C LEU A 151 3.33 -10.36 1.64
N ALA A 152 3.44 -10.59 2.95
CA ALA A 152 2.29 -10.82 3.81
C ALA A 152 2.13 -9.70 4.84
N VAL A 153 0.87 -9.30 5.05
CA VAL A 153 0.46 -8.59 6.26
C VAL A 153 0.18 -9.66 7.30
N ASP A 154 0.97 -9.72 8.36
CA ASP A 154 0.77 -10.68 9.45
C ASP A 154 -0.70 -10.67 9.86
N ASP A 155 -1.37 -11.80 9.69
CA ASP A 155 -2.78 -11.94 10.02
C ASP A 155 -2.88 -12.26 11.51
N PRO A 156 -3.47 -11.41 12.37
CA PRO A 156 -3.62 -11.72 13.79
C PRO A 156 -4.46 -12.99 14.03
N CYS A 157 -5.19 -13.46 13.01
CA CYS A 157 -6.06 -14.63 13.06
C CYS A 157 -5.38 -15.93 12.63
N ALA A 158 -4.16 -15.90 12.07
CA ALA A 158 -3.43 -17.10 11.68
C ALA A 158 -2.61 -17.64 12.85
N LYS A 159 -3.26 -18.34 13.79
CA LYS A 159 -2.52 -19.32 14.60
C LYS A 159 -2.15 -20.49 13.71
N THR A 160 -0.92 -20.52 13.19
CA THR A 160 -0.27 -21.79 12.87
C THR A 160 1.25 -21.65 12.92
N ASP A 161 1.85 -22.50 13.74
CA ASP A 161 3.29 -22.70 13.91
C ASP A 161 3.97 -23.05 12.58
N ILE A 162 4.59 -22.07 11.93
CA ILE A 162 5.72 -22.29 11.02
C ILE A 162 6.68 -21.13 11.28
N GLY A 163 7.94 -21.47 11.57
CA GLY A 163 8.99 -20.54 11.99
C GLY A 163 8.98 -19.23 11.22
N SER A 164 8.65 -18.15 11.94
CA SER A 164 8.63 -16.80 11.43
C SER A 164 10.03 -16.38 11.02
N THR A 165 10.29 -16.34 9.71
CA THR A 165 11.31 -15.43 9.19
C THR A 165 10.60 -14.10 8.99
N SER A 166 10.74 -13.20 9.97
CA SER A 166 10.34 -11.80 9.81
C SER A 166 10.92 -11.24 8.52
N VAL A 167 10.12 -10.47 7.78
CA VAL A 167 10.64 -9.52 6.81
C VAL A 167 11.59 -8.62 7.58
N GLN A 168 12.89 -8.72 7.28
CA GLN A 168 13.86 -7.78 7.83
C GLN A 168 13.47 -6.40 7.31
N SER A 169 13.10 -5.51 8.23
CA SER A 169 12.97 -4.08 7.97
C SER A 169 14.29 -3.60 7.39
N PHE A 170 14.25 -3.07 6.17
CA PHE A 170 15.41 -2.52 5.48
C PHE A 170 15.93 -1.34 6.28
N THR A 171 17.19 -1.40 6.74
CA THR A 171 17.84 -0.24 7.35
C THR A 171 18.84 0.32 6.35
N SER A 172 19.07 1.64 6.38
CA SER A 172 20.03 2.32 5.51
C SER A 172 21.50 1.88 5.70
N GLN A 173 21.76 0.84 6.51
CA GLN A 173 23.10 0.28 6.77
C GLN A 173 23.44 -0.93 5.90
N ASP A 174 22.51 -1.41 5.06
CA ASP A 174 22.73 -2.57 4.20
C ASP A 174 23.31 -2.22 2.81
N PHE A 175 23.66 -0.95 2.59
CA PHE A 175 24.25 -0.43 1.36
C PHE A 175 25.53 0.37 1.65
N ASP A 176 26.56 -0.30 2.17
CA ASP A 176 27.96 0.18 2.18
C ASP A 176 28.89 -0.88 1.57
#